data_AF-A0A7W1EYF2-F1
#
_entry.id   AF-A0A7W1EYF2-F1
#
_cell.length_a   1.000
_cell.length_b   1.000
_cell.length_c   1.000
_cell.angle_alpha   90.00
_cell.angle_beta   90.00
_cell.angle_gamma   90.00
#
_symmetry.space_group_name_H-M   'P 1'
#
loop_
_entity.id
_entity.type
_entity.pdbx_description
1 polymer ?
#
loop_
_entity_poly.entity_id
_entity_poly.type
_entity_poly.pdbx_seq_one_letter_code
_entity_poly.pdbx_strand_id
1 'polypeptide(L)'
;MKEEGKKRAPRIPLTSEEVAELIEIKKIREHNKLQRFKKTKTFKYLNCFNILCFFIFCELVISFYGPCHYQLRYSKNVVVHFDDKIDKNGHRVIEDMNMIDVEGRNYKLIVDEFIETPQKYSTFKVGKDYLLQREIKAFVNTSGNYYRIQSASPILFLSVFLIFFSIIFYTYNLNQNSNSLFSIAIINAAAVFAFLSITV
;
A
#
# COMPACT_ATOMS: atom_id res chain seq x y z
N MET A 1 -57.31 13.36 36.56
CA MET A 1 -56.33 14.45 36.33
C MET A 1 -55.08 13.82 35.73
N LYS A 2 -54.73 14.14 34.47
CA LYS A 2 -53.48 13.69 33.85
C LYS A 2 -52.35 14.57 34.38
N GLU A 3 -51.33 13.98 34.99
CA GLU A 3 -50.13 14.70 35.40
C GLU A 3 -49.44 15.30 34.16
N GLU A 4 -49.40 16.64 34.09
CA GLU A 4 -48.59 17.33 33.10
C GLU A 4 -47.12 17.01 33.35
N GLY A 5 -46.51 16.26 32.43
CA GLY A 5 -45.10 15.90 32.50
C GLY A 5 -44.22 17.14 32.71
N LYS A 6 -43.33 17.09 33.70
CA LYS A 6 -42.38 18.16 34.06
C LYS A 6 -41.83 18.87 32.81
N LYS A 7 -42.32 20.08 32.54
CA LYS A 7 -41.74 20.98 31.53
C LYS A 7 -40.27 21.22 31.90
N ARG A 8 -39.36 21.05 30.94
CA ARG A 8 -37.93 21.33 31.16
C ARG A 8 -37.76 22.76 31.66
N ALA A 9 -36.99 22.92 32.72
CA ALA A 9 -36.68 24.24 33.27
C ALA A 9 -36.08 25.16 32.17
N PRO A 10 -36.37 26.47 32.22
CA PRO A 10 -35.83 27.42 31.27
C PRO A 10 -34.29 27.40 31.32
N ARG A 11 -33.67 27.47 30.13
CA ARG A 11 -32.21 27.49 30.02
C ARG A 11 -31.69 28.83 30.53
N ILE A 12 -30.85 28.80 31.56
CA ILE A 12 -30.13 29.98 32.05
C ILE A 12 -28.85 30.11 31.21
N PRO A 13 -28.60 31.26 30.57
CA PRO A 13 -27.35 31.48 29.83
C PRO A 13 -26.18 31.53 30.81
N LEU A 14 -25.11 30.81 30.47
CA LEU A 14 -23.87 30.78 31.25
C LEU A 14 -23.07 32.07 31.02
N THR A 15 -22.35 32.50 32.04
CA THR A 15 -21.37 33.59 31.93
C THR A 15 -20.12 33.15 31.16
N SER A 16 -19.34 34.09 30.64
CA SER A 16 -18.11 33.78 29.89
C SER A 16 -17.08 33.01 30.73
N GLU A 17 -17.02 33.27 32.03
CA GLU A 17 -16.14 32.57 32.98
C GLU A 17 -16.58 31.12 33.18
N GLU A 18 -17.87 30.88 33.42
CA GLU A 18 -18.43 29.53 33.54
C GLU A 18 -18.27 28.72 32.24
N VAL A 19 -18.39 29.36 31.08
CA VAL A 19 -18.15 28.71 29.78
C VAL A 19 -16.69 28.29 29.63
N ALA A 20 -15.75 29.16 30.01
CA ALA A 20 -14.32 28.86 29.96
C ALA A 20 -13.96 27.68 30.88
N GLU A 21 -14.47 27.67 32.12
CA GLU A 21 -14.26 26.59 33.07
C GLU A 21 -14.86 25.26 32.58
N LEU A 22 -16.06 25.29 31.99
CA LEU A 22 -16.69 24.11 31.39
C LEU A 22 -15.89 23.56 30.20
N ILE A 23 -15.29 24.43 29.39
CA ILE A 23 -14.41 24.03 28.29
C ILE A 23 -13.15 23.34 28.84
N GLU A 24 -12.54 23.89 29.88
CA GLU A 24 -11.35 23.32 30.51
C GLU A 24 -11.64 21.94 31.12
N ILE A 25 -12.74 21.81 31.87
CA ILE A 25 -13.18 20.53 32.44
C ILE A 25 -13.43 19.50 31.33
N LYS A 26 -14.04 19.90 30.21
CA LYS A 26 -14.25 19.02 29.05
C LYS A 26 -12.91 18.55 28.47
N LYS A 27 -11.96 19.46 28.26
CA LYS A 27 -10.60 19.12 27.77
C LYS A 27 -9.88 18.14 28.69
N ILE A 28 -9.95 18.33 30.01
CA ILE A 28 -9.34 17.43 30.99
C ILE A 28 -9.99 16.03 30.92
N ARG A 29 -11.32 15.96 30.83
CA ARG A 29 -12.05 14.69 30.71
C ARG A 29 -11.68 13.95 29.43
N GLU A 30 -11.61 14.64 28.30
CA GLU A 30 -11.19 14.07 27.02
C GLU A 30 -9.75 13.55 27.07
N HIS A 31 -8.84 14.35 27.63
CA HIS A 31 -7.44 13.94 27.83
C HIS A 31 -7.32 12.67 28.67
N ASN A 32 -8.03 12.61 29.80
CA ASN A 32 -8.04 11.44 30.69
C ASN A 32 -8.62 10.20 30.00
N LYS A 33 -9.69 10.36 29.21
CA LYS A 33 -10.28 9.27 28.42
C LYS A 33 -9.28 8.74 27.40
N LEU A 34 -8.57 9.63 26.72
CA LEU A 34 -7.56 9.30 25.71
C LEU A 34 -6.34 8.59 26.31
N GLN A 35 -5.86 9.04 27.47
CA GLN A 35 -4.81 8.33 28.20
C GLN A 35 -5.23 6.91 28.59
N ARG A 36 -6.46 6.73 29.07
CA ARG A 36 -7.00 5.40 29.39
C ARG A 36 -7.07 4.53 28.13
N PHE A 37 -7.54 5.07 27.01
CA PHE A 37 -7.59 4.36 25.73
C PHE A 37 -6.20 3.91 25.26
N LYS A 38 -5.20 4.79 25.30
CA LYS A 38 -3.80 4.48 24.91
C LYS A 38 -3.17 3.37 25.78
N LYS A 39 -3.63 3.20 27.02
CA LYS A 39 -3.17 2.12 27.92
C LYS A 39 -3.76 0.75 27.57
N THR A 40 -4.85 0.70 26.81
CA THR A 40 -5.50 -0.58 26.45
C THR A 40 -4.60 -1.44 25.57
N LYS A 41 -4.68 -2.77 25.74
CA LYS A 41 -3.94 -3.73 24.90
C LYS A 41 -4.36 -3.62 23.43
N THR A 42 -5.66 -3.47 23.18
CA THR A 42 -6.21 -3.32 21.82
C THR A 42 -5.61 -2.14 21.07
N PHE A 43 -5.52 -0.97 21.70
CA PHE A 43 -4.84 0.18 21.11
C PHE A 43 -3.41 -0.15 20.72
N LYS A 44 -2.64 -0.77 21.63
CA LYS A 44 -1.23 -1.11 21.39
C LYS A 44 -1.07 -2.06 20.21
N TYR A 45 -1.89 -3.12 20.14
CA TYR A 45 -1.84 -4.09 19.05
C TYR A 45 -2.22 -3.47 17.70
N LEU A 46 -3.35 -2.77 17.62
CA LEU A 46 -3.80 -2.15 16.37
C LEU A 46 -2.83 -1.07 15.90
N ASN A 47 -2.34 -0.23 16.80
CA ASN A 47 -1.38 0.81 16.44
C ASN A 47 -0.04 0.22 16.01
N CYS A 48 0.46 -0.82 16.70
CA CYS A 48 1.67 -1.53 16.29
C CYS A 48 1.50 -2.17 14.90
N PHE A 49 0.38 -2.86 14.67
CA PHE A 49 0.06 -3.46 13.37
C PHE A 49 0.05 -2.41 12.24
N ASN A 50 -0.59 -1.26 12.45
CA ASN A 50 -0.60 -0.19 11.45
C ASN A 50 0.80 0.37 11.15
N ILE A 51 1.65 0.52 12.16
CA ILE A 51 3.04 0.93 11.99
C ILE A 51 3.83 -0.14 11.21
N LEU A 52 3.63 -1.42 11.51
CA LEU A 52 4.29 -2.51 10.77
C LEU A 52 3.85 -2.54 9.31
N CYS A 53 2.56 -2.38 9.03
CA CYS A 53 2.05 -2.29 7.66
C CYS A 53 2.65 -1.13 6.89
N PHE A 54 2.83 0.04 7.53
CA PHE A 54 3.53 1.17 6.93
C PHE A 54 4.95 0.78 6.47
N PHE A 55 5.72 0.08 7.31
CA PHE A 55 7.06 -0.39 6.92
C PHE A 55 7.02 -1.43 5.79
N ILE A 56 6.05 -2.34 5.79
CA ILE A 56 5.86 -3.31 4.70
C ILE A 56 5.61 -2.57 3.38
N PHE A 57 4.73 -1.57 3.37
CA PHE A 57 4.43 -0.81 2.16
C PHE A 57 5.64 0.00 1.68
N CYS A 58 6.40 0.60 2.61
CA CYS A 58 7.64 1.29 2.26
C CYS A 58 8.67 0.33 1.66
N GLU A 59 8.84 -0.85 2.23
CA GLU A 59 9.74 -1.87 1.70
C GLU A 59 9.34 -2.31 0.30
N LEU A 60 8.05 -2.54 0.03
CA LEU A 60 7.56 -2.86 -1.31
C LEU A 60 7.92 -1.78 -2.34
N VAL A 61 7.70 -0.51 -1.99
CA VAL A 61 8.03 0.63 -2.87
C VAL A 61 9.55 0.71 -3.11
N ILE A 62 10.35 0.54 -2.05
CA ILE A 62 11.81 0.54 -2.15
C ILE A 62 12.29 -0.63 -3.01
N SER A 63 11.77 -1.84 -2.81
CA SER A 63 12.13 -3.03 -3.57
C SER A 63 11.77 -2.88 -5.06
N PHE A 64 10.69 -2.16 -5.37
CA PHE A 64 10.30 -1.85 -6.74
C PHE A 64 11.37 -1.02 -7.46
N TYR A 65 11.81 0.09 -6.85
CA TYR A 65 12.77 1.03 -7.47
C TYR A 65 14.24 0.73 -7.16
N GLY A 66 14.52 -0.06 -6.14
CA GLY A 66 15.84 -0.25 -5.54
C GLY A 66 16.27 -1.72 -5.49
N PRO A 67 16.99 -2.17 -4.45
CA PRO A 67 17.47 -3.53 -4.37
C PRO A 67 16.33 -4.51 -4.04
N CYS A 68 16.38 -5.70 -4.63
CA CYS A 68 15.43 -6.79 -4.36
C CYS A 68 16.15 -8.14 -4.43
N HIS A 69 15.51 -9.21 -3.97
CA HIS A 69 16.07 -10.56 -4.06
C HIS A 69 15.87 -11.12 -5.47
N TYR A 70 16.96 -11.36 -6.20
CA TYR A 70 16.89 -11.85 -7.57
C TYR A 70 16.96 -13.38 -7.64
N GLN A 71 16.03 -13.98 -8.36
CA GLN A 71 16.02 -15.40 -8.70
C GLN A 71 16.23 -15.58 -10.20
N LEU A 72 17.18 -16.44 -10.59
CA LEU A 72 17.41 -16.79 -12.00
C LEU A 72 16.31 -17.76 -12.47
N ARG A 73 15.74 -17.50 -13.65
CA ARG A 73 14.74 -18.34 -14.33
C ARG A 73 15.09 -18.51 -15.81
N TYR A 74 14.44 -19.46 -16.49
CA TYR A 74 14.70 -19.81 -17.89
C TYR A 74 13.44 -19.68 -18.73
N SER A 75 13.50 -18.97 -19.85
CA SER A 75 12.32 -18.77 -20.70
C SER A 75 12.03 -20.02 -21.52
N LYS A 76 10.84 -20.62 -21.41
CA LYS A 76 10.38 -21.65 -22.36
C LYS A 76 9.92 -21.01 -23.67
N ASN A 77 9.22 -19.87 -23.56
CA ASN A 77 8.74 -19.12 -24.71
C ASN A 77 8.74 -17.62 -24.42
N VAL A 78 8.92 -16.83 -25.47
CA VAL A 78 8.87 -15.37 -25.41
C VAL A 78 7.94 -14.90 -26.52
N VAL A 79 6.91 -14.15 -26.15
CA VAL A 79 5.99 -13.49 -27.08
C VAL A 79 6.15 -11.99 -26.89
N VAL A 80 6.36 -11.26 -27.97
CA VAL A 80 6.60 -9.82 -27.96
C VAL A 80 5.48 -9.12 -28.73
N HIS A 81 4.89 -8.07 -28.17
CA HIS A 81 4.00 -7.19 -28.91
C HIS A 81 4.66 -5.82 -29.12
N PHE A 82 4.59 -5.34 -30.35
CA PHE A 82 5.21 -4.09 -30.76
C PHE A 82 4.19 -2.95 -30.71
N ASP A 83 4.62 -1.79 -30.26
CA ASP A 83 3.88 -0.54 -30.36
C ASP A 83 3.92 -0.03 -31.82
N ASP A 84 2.97 0.81 -32.19
CA ASP A 84 2.96 1.52 -33.48
C ASP A 84 4.06 2.59 -33.57
N LYS A 85 4.71 2.89 -32.44
CA LYS A 85 5.82 3.85 -32.35
C LYS A 85 7.12 3.25 -32.88
N ILE A 86 7.82 4.08 -33.65
CA ILE A 86 9.16 3.82 -34.17
C ILE A 86 10.14 4.73 -33.42
N ASP A 87 11.20 4.14 -32.87
CA ASP A 87 12.29 4.88 -32.21
C ASP A 87 13.07 5.74 -33.23
N LYS A 88 13.87 6.69 -32.73
CA LYS A 88 14.74 7.58 -33.52
C LYS A 88 15.67 6.82 -34.47
N ASN A 89 15.97 5.56 -34.17
CA ASN A 89 16.81 4.67 -34.95
C ASN A 89 16.05 3.83 -36.00
N GLY A 90 14.74 4.04 -36.16
CA GLY A 90 13.92 3.31 -37.13
C GLY A 90 13.43 1.93 -36.66
N HIS A 91 13.70 1.56 -35.40
CA HIS A 91 13.26 0.29 -34.83
C HIS A 91 11.87 0.40 -34.19
N ARG A 92 11.05 -0.64 -34.29
CA ARG A 92 9.74 -0.70 -33.62
C ARG A 92 9.92 -0.88 -32.12
N VAL A 93 9.25 -0.05 -31.34
CA VAL A 93 9.27 -0.14 -29.87
C VAL A 93 8.48 -1.37 -29.41
N ILE A 94 8.96 -2.06 -28.38
CA ILE A 94 8.22 -3.16 -27.75
C ILE A 94 7.34 -2.57 -26.66
N GLU A 95 6.03 -2.76 -26.75
CA GLU A 95 5.07 -2.32 -25.72
C GLU A 95 5.16 -3.28 -24.53
N ASP A 96 4.92 -4.57 -24.79
CA ASP A 96 4.94 -5.61 -23.79
C ASP A 96 5.67 -6.88 -24.28
N MET A 97 6.17 -7.62 -23.29
CA MET A 97 6.82 -8.91 -23.50
C MET A 97 6.24 -9.92 -22.53
N ASN A 98 5.68 -11.00 -23.06
CA ASN A 98 5.22 -12.12 -22.28
C ASN A 98 6.29 -13.23 -22.29
N MET A 99 6.89 -13.48 -21.12
CA MET A 99 7.85 -14.55 -20.88
C MET A 99 7.18 -15.70 -20.13
N ILE A 100 7.18 -16.88 -20.74
CA ILE A 100 6.70 -18.11 -20.10
C ILE A 100 7.92 -18.87 -19.60
N ASP A 101 7.99 -19.13 -18.29
CA ASP A 101 9.06 -19.93 -17.66
C ASP A 101 8.90 -21.43 -17.97
N VAL A 102 9.94 -22.22 -17.74
CA VAL A 102 9.92 -23.70 -17.84
C VAL A 102 8.91 -24.31 -16.86
N GLU A 103 8.68 -23.64 -15.72
CA GLU A 103 7.64 -23.98 -14.74
C GLU A 103 6.21 -23.65 -15.21
N GLY A 104 6.04 -23.01 -16.37
CA GLY A 104 4.74 -22.64 -16.92
C GLY A 104 4.15 -21.33 -16.37
N ARG A 105 4.90 -20.57 -15.57
CA ARG A 105 4.51 -19.25 -15.08
C ARG A 105 4.61 -18.20 -16.18
N ASN A 106 3.65 -17.26 -16.21
CA ASN A 106 3.58 -16.21 -17.21
C ASN A 106 3.98 -14.86 -16.62
N TYR A 107 5.04 -14.28 -17.17
CA TYR A 107 5.53 -12.96 -16.81
C TYR A 107 5.27 -11.98 -17.92
N LYS A 108 4.26 -11.14 -17.76
CA LYS A 108 4.01 -10.01 -18.64
C LYS A 108 4.81 -8.79 -18.18
N LEU A 109 5.79 -8.39 -18.98
CA LEU A 109 6.72 -7.30 -18.74
C LEU A 109 6.31 -6.06 -19.56
N ILE A 110 6.37 -4.89 -18.93
CA ILE A 110 6.19 -3.60 -19.60
C ILE A 110 7.59 -3.09 -19.97
N VAL A 111 7.83 -2.91 -21.27
CA VAL A 111 9.16 -2.61 -21.82
C VAL A 111 9.25 -1.16 -22.28
N ASP A 112 8.28 -0.69 -23.07
CA ASP A 112 8.19 0.68 -23.61
C ASP A 112 9.48 1.18 -24.30
N GLU A 113 10.34 0.27 -24.75
CA GLU A 113 11.60 0.56 -25.44
C GLU A 113 11.93 -0.51 -26.48
N PHE A 114 12.88 -0.22 -27.37
CA PHE A 114 13.40 -1.25 -28.26
C PHE A 114 14.46 -2.08 -27.53
N ILE A 115 14.26 -3.40 -27.50
CA ILE A 115 15.26 -4.38 -27.09
C ILE A 115 15.34 -5.52 -28.07
N GLU A 116 16.52 -6.14 -28.15
CA GLU A 116 16.66 -7.40 -28.87
C GLU A 116 15.77 -8.46 -28.22
N THR A 117 14.89 -9.06 -29.02
CA THR A 117 14.01 -10.12 -28.57
C THR A 117 14.84 -11.28 -28.04
N PRO A 118 14.71 -11.64 -26.75
CA PRO A 118 15.50 -12.71 -26.18
C PRO A 118 15.16 -14.05 -26.86
N GLN A 119 16.20 -14.86 -27.09
CA GLN A 119 16.04 -16.19 -27.66
C GLN A 119 15.24 -17.11 -26.73
N LYS A 120 14.60 -18.15 -27.28
CA LYS A 120 13.98 -19.20 -26.47
C LYS A 120 15.03 -19.88 -25.60
N TYR A 121 14.66 -20.24 -24.37
CA TYR A 121 15.56 -20.82 -23.36
C TYR A 121 16.66 -19.86 -22.88
N SER A 122 16.45 -18.55 -23.06
CA SER A 122 17.28 -17.51 -22.46
C SER A 122 17.07 -17.43 -20.94
N THR A 123 18.11 -17.02 -20.23
CA THR A 123 18.02 -16.71 -18.80
C THR A 123 17.46 -15.31 -18.59
N PHE A 124 16.63 -15.18 -17.56
CA PHE A 124 16.16 -13.89 -17.04
C PHE A 124 16.15 -13.94 -15.52
N LYS A 125 16.20 -12.78 -14.86
CA LYS A 125 16.16 -12.70 -13.39
C LYS A 125 14.85 -12.07 -12.96
N VAL A 126 14.15 -12.69 -12.03
CA VAL A 126 12.95 -12.14 -11.39
C VAL A 126 13.32 -11.61 -10.02
N GLY A 127 13.03 -10.33 -9.78
CA GLY A 127 13.21 -9.66 -8.51
C GLY A 127 12.00 -9.84 -7.61
N LYS A 128 12.26 -10.22 -6.35
CA LYS A 128 11.29 -10.39 -5.28
C LYS A 128 11.52 -9.40 -4.15
N ASP A 129 10.45 -8.90 -3.55
CA ASP A 129 10.57 -8.14 -2.30
C ASP A 129 11.02 -9.04 -1.13
N TYR A 130 11.52 -8.43 -0.05
CA TYR A 130 12.15 -9.18 1.04
C TYR A 130 11.13 -9.76 2.03
N LEU A 131 9.98 -9.10 2.22
CA LEU A 131 9.05 -9.43 3.31
C LEU A 131 7.93 -10.36 2.86
N LEU A 132 7.24 -10.00 1.78
CA LEU A 132 6.12 -10.74 1.19
C LEU A 132 6.55 -11.66 0.05
N GLN A 133 7.81 -11.60 -0.39
CA GLN A 133 8.39 -12.48 -1.42
C GLN A 133 7.64 -12.42 -2.77
N ARG A 134 7.06 -11.27 -3.10
CA ARG A 134 6.34 -11.00 -4.34
C ARG A 134 7.26 -10.61 -5.46
N GLU A 135 6.98 -11.18 -6.62
CA GLU A 135 7.69 -10.94 -7.87
C GLU A 135 7.24 -9.58 -8.42
N ILE A 136 8.17 -8.62 -8.47
CA ILE A 136 7.88 -7.20 -8.70
C ILE A 136 8.47 -6.66 -10.00
N LYS A 137 9.65 -7.15 -10.39
CA LYS A 137 10.35 -6.72 -11.59
C LYS A 137 11.15 -7.87 -12.18
N ALA A 138 11.49 -7.75 -13.46
CA ALA A 138 12.34 -8.71 -14.14
C ALA A 138 13.49 -7.98 -14.85
N PHE A 139 14.60 -8.69 -14.98
CA PHE A 139 15.76 -8.27 -15.75
C PHE A 139 15.95 -9.27 -16.88
N VAL A 140 15.96 -8.77 -18.11
CA VAL A 140 16.17 -9.57 -19.31
C VAL A 140 17.61 -9.33 -19.77
N ASN A 141 18.38 -10.39 -19.98
CA ASN A 141 19.82 -10.26 -20.30
C ASN A 141 20.13 -9.48 -21.59
N THR A 142 19.16 -9.35 -22.50
CA THR A 142 19.33 -8.56 -23.73
C THR A 142 19.30 -7.05 -23.48
N SER A 143 18.98 -6.60 -22.26
CA SER A 143 19.04 -5.20 -21.88
C SER A 143 19.76 -5.00 -20.54
N GLY A 144 20.32 -3.80 -20.35
CA GLY A 144 20.86 -3.37 -19.06
C GLY A 144 19.79 -2.90 -18.08
N ASN A 145 18.51 -2.94 -18.46
CA ASN A 145 17.40 -2.30 -17.77
C ASN A 145 16.53 -3.31 -17.00
N TYR A 146 15.84 -2.81 -15.97
CA TYR A 146 14.84 -3.58 -15.23
C TYR A 146 13.44 -3.25 -15.76
N TYR A 147 12.69 -4.28 -16.13
CA TYR A 147 11.31 -4.17 -16.57
C TYR A 147 10.33 -4.49 -15.45
N ARG A 148 9.22 -3.76 -15.46
CA ARG A 148 8.16 -3.95 -14.46
C ARG A 148 7.31 -5.14 -14.87
N ILE A 149 7.00 -6.01 -13.91
CA ILE A 149 5.99 -7.05 -14.12
C ILE A 149 4.62 -6.38 -14.01
N GLN A 150 3.76 -6.54 -15.01
CA GLN A 150 2.47 -5.84 -15.07
C GLN A 150 1.58 -6.16 -13.86
N SER A 151 1.60 -7.40 -13.36
CA SER A 151 0.84 -7.80 -12.17
C SER A 151 1.29 -7.10 -10.89
N ALA A 152 2.49 -6.51 -10.87
CA ALA A 152 3.02 -5.75 -9.73
C ALA A 152 2.59 -4.28 -9.74
N SER A 153 2.09 -3.74 -10.85
CA SER A 153 1.67 -2.33 -10.95
C SER A 153 0.53 -1.95 -9.98
N PRO A 154 -0.55 -2.74 -9.82
CA PRO A 154 -1.59 -2.46 -8.83
C PRO A 154 -1.06 -2.51 -7.38
N ILE A 155 -0.09 -3.39 -7.10
CA ILE A 155 0.53 -3.53 -5.78
C ILE A 155 1.29 -2.26 -5.43
N LEU A 156 2.09 -1.75 -6.37
CA LEU A 156 2.83 -0.50 -6.19
C LEU A 156 1.89 0.69 -5.95
N PHE A 157 0.87 0.84 -6.79
CA PHE A 157 -0.10 1.92 -6.67
C PHE A 157 -0.79 1.91 -5.31
N LEU A 158 -1.30 0.74 -4.89
CA LEU A 158 -1.96 0.58 -3.61
C LEU A 158 -1.00 0.85 -2.44
N SER A 159 0.26 0.41 -2.53
CA SER A 159 1.28 0.65 -1.50
C SER A 159 1.57 2.14 -1.30
N VAL A 160 1.80 2.89 -2.39
CA VAL A 160 2.03 4.34 -2.34
C VAL A 160 0.81 5.07 -1.76
N PHE A 161 -0.39 4.68 -2.18
CA PHE A 161 -1.63 5.23 -1.67
C PHE A 161 -1.78 4.99 -0.16
N LEU A 162 -1.53 3.78 0.32
CA LEU A 162 -1.63 3.44 1.75
C LEU A 162 -0.56 4.11 2.62
N ILE A 163 0.65 4.31 2.09
CA ILE A 163 1.69 5.11 2.75
C ILE A 163 1.18 6.54 2.95
N PHE A 164 0.65 7.17 1.89
CA PHE A 164 0.12 8.53 1.96
C PHE A 164 -1.01 8.64 2.99
N PHE A 165 -1.98 7.71 2.96
CA PHE A 165 -3.05 7.66 3.95
C PHE A 165 -2.53 7.44 5.37
N SER A 166 -1.53 6.60 5.55
CA SER A 166 -0.91 6.36 6.86
C SER A 166 -0.26 7.64 7.40
N ILE A 167 0.46 8.40 6.56
CA ILE A 167 1.06 9.68 6.97
C ILE A 167 -0.02 10.67 7.42
N ILE A 168 -1.11 10.83 6.66
CA ILE A 168 -2.24 11.69 7.05
C ILE A 168 -2.84 11.21 8.38
N PHE A 169 -3.05 9.91 8.50
CA PHE A 169 -3.65 9.30 9.68
C PHE A 169 -2.87 9.61 10.97
N TYR A 170 -1.55 9.52 10.91
CA TYR A 170 -0.68 9.86 12.05
C TYR A 170 -0.53 11.37 12.26
N THR A 171 -0.43 12.17 11.19
CA THR A 171 -0.28 13.64 11.28
C THR A 171 -1.49 14.30 11.94
N TYR A 172 -2.70 13.85 11.60
CA TYR A 172 -3.95 14.35 12.21
C TYR A 172 -4.31 13.64 13.52
N ASN A 173 -3.41 12.84 14.10
CA ASN A 173 -3.65 12.10 15.33
C ASN A 173 -4.93 11.23 15.31
N LEU A 174 -5.34 10.75 14.12
CA LEU A 174 -6.54 9.93 13.97
C LEU A 174 -6.38 8.56 14.65
N ASN A 175 -5.14 8.13 14.90
CA ASN A 175 -4.83 6.96 15.72
C ASN A 175 -5.35 7.08 17.16
N GLN A 176 -5.65 8.28 17.65
CA GLN A 176 -6.17 8.50 19.00
C GLN A 176 -7.68 8.26 19.12
N ASN A 177 -8.38 8.07 18.00
CA ASN A 177 -9.78 7.66 17.94
C ASN A 177 -9.89 6.16 17.68
N SER A 178 -10.65 5.44 18.52
CA SER A 178 -10.82 3.99 18.40
C SER A 178 -11.42 3.56 17.07
N ASN A 179 -12.40 4.31 16.54
CA ASN A 179 -13.05 3.94 15.29
C ASN A 179 -12.08 4.10 14.13
N SER A 180 -11.38 5.23 14.07
CA SER A 180 -10.39 5.53 13.04
C SER A 180 -9.24 4.52 13.07
N LEU A 181 -8.73 4.16 14.25
CA LEU A 181 -7.67 3.15 14.43
C LEU A 181 -8.08 1.76 13.94
N PHE A 182 -9.33 1.37 14.21
CA PHE A 182 -9.85 0.09 13.76
C PHE A 182 -10.09 0.08 12.25
N SER A 183 -10.66 1.14 11.69
CA SER A 183 -10.89 1.27 10.25
C SER A 183 -9.59 1.16 9.46
N ILE A 184 -8.53 1.88 9.87
CA ILE A 184 -7.25 1.79 9.16
C ILE A 184 -6.61 0.40 9.32
N ALA A 185 -6.79 -0.27 10.46
CA ALA A 185 -6.29 -1.63 10.66
C ALA A 185 -6.98 -2.63 9.73
N ILE A 186 -8.30 -2.51 9.53
CA ILE A 186 -9.02 -3.34 8.56
C ILE A 186 -8.52 -3.08 7.13
N ILE A 187 -8.35 -1.82 6.75
CA ILE A 187 -7.86 -1.46 5.41
C ILE A 187 -6.46 -2.04 5.19
N ASN A 188 -5.56 -1.87 6.16
CA ASN A 188 -4.21 -2.41 6.10
C ASN A 188 -4.19 -3.95 6.04
N ALA A 189 -5.05 -4.62 6.82
CA ALA A 189 -5.18 -6.07 6.79
C ALA A 189 -5.71 -6.57 5.43
N ALA A 190 -6.72 -5.90 4.88
CA ALA A 190 -7.27 -6.22 3.55
C ALA A 190 -6.22 -6.01 2.45
N ALA A 191 -5.41 -4.95 2.54
CA ALA A 191 -4.34 -4.69 1.58
C ALA A 191 -3.25 -5.76 1.62
N VAL A 192 -2.77 -6.12 2.82
CA VAL A 192 -1.78 -7.21 2.97
C VAL A 192 -2.35 -8.52 2.45
N PHE A 193 -3.61 -8.83 2.74
CA PHE A 193 -4.27 -10.03 2.22
C PHE A 193 -4.38 -10.00 0.69
N ALA A 194 -4.73 -8.86 0.10
CA ALA A 194 -4.77 -8.70 -1.35
C ALA A 194 -3.39 -8.92 -1.97
N PHE A 195 -2.34 -8.35 -1.35
CA PHE A 195 -0.97 -8.58 -1.78
C PHE A 195 -0.58 -10.04 -1.69
N LEU A 196 -1.07 -10.81 -0.71
CA LEU A 196 -0.85 -12.26 -0.56
C LEU A 196 -1.73 -13.13 -1.48
N SER A 197 -2.77 -12.57 -2.09
CA SER A 197 -3.69 -13.32 -2.97
C SER A 197 -3.37 -13.17 -4.45
N ILE A 198 -2.68 -12.10 -4.87
CA ILE A 198 -2.28 -11.91 -6.27
C ILE A 198 -1.19 -12.92 -6.63
N THR A 199 -1.55 -13.95 -7.40
CA THR A 199 -0.60 -14.90 -7.99
C THR A 199 -0.16 -14.43 -9.37
N VAL A 200 1.15 -14.56 -9.63
CA VAL A 200 1.79 -14.39 -10.95
C VAL A 200 1.70 -15.71 -11.71
#